data_AF-A0A962BZA5-F1
#
_entry.id   AF-A0A962BZA5-F1
#
_cell.length_a   1.000
_cell.length_b   1.000
_cell.length_c   1.000
_cell.angle_alpha   90.00
_cell.angle_beta   90.00
_cell.angle_gamma   90.00
#
_symmetry.space_group_name_H-M   'P 1'
#
loop_
_entity.id
_entity.type
_entity.pdbx_description
1 polymer ?
#
loop_
_entity_poly.entity_id
_entity_poly.type
_entity_poly.pdbx_seq_one_letter_code
_entity_poly.pdbx_strand_id
1 'polypeptide(L)'
;LSMPLAVSSQRPLSEWQGLPLCVGGAVADALQRLGPLDLRLKWPNDLLLGDAKLGGILLESRLPPAASRETGLLLVIGIGINRELPAATSLDQPVADLAGVLGERTPSLAQLAAAVGEAVLEAVDRHALEGLAAALPRFQQLDALRGRAIRIHDANGGQHDGVALGVADDGSLRVRVDGVEQQLLSADVSVRVN
;
A
#
# COMPACT_ATOMS: atom_id res chain seq x y z
N LEU A 1 11.68 -2.03 -9.37
CA LEU A 1 11.76 -0.58 -9.13
C LEU A 1 11.82 -0.35 -7.62
N SER A 2 12.75 0.47 -7.17
CA SER A 2 12.76 1.02 -5.80
C SER A 2 12.83 2.53 -5.94
N MET A 3 11.86 3.24 -5.37
CA MET A 3 11.71 4.69 -5.56
C MET A 3 11.24 5.34 -4.24
N PRO A 4 12.12 6.05 -3.53
CA PRO A 4 11.72 6.90 -2.42
C PRO A 4 11.32 8.30 -2.92
N LEU A 5 10.25 8.86 -2.37
CA LEU A 5 9.87 10.26 -2.51
C LEU A 5 9.85 10.93 -1.13
N ALA A 6 10.63 12.00 -0.97
CA ALA A 6 10.64 12.81 0.24
C ALA A 6 9.73 14.03 0.06
N VAL A 7 8.84 14.26 1.02
CA VAL A 7 7.89 15.39 1.03
C VAL A 7 7.94 16.07 2.40
N SER A 8 8.11 17.38 2.41
CA SER A 8 7.99 18.17 3.63
C SER A 8 6.55 18.63 3.82
N SER A 9 6.03 18.51 5.04
CA SER A 9 4.69 18.97 5.39
C SER A 9 4.70 19.80 6.67
N GLN A 10 3.83 20.80 6.74
CA GLN A 10 3.54 21.51 7.99
C GLN A 10 2.37 20.87 8.76
N ARG A 11 1.69 19.86 8.18
CA ARG A 11 0.57 19.16 8.79
C ARG A 11 1.08 18.00 9.67
N PRO A 12 0.37 17.65 10.77
CA PRO A 12 0.73 16.53 11.63
C PRO A 12 0.64 15.19 10.89
N LEU A 13 1.40 14.19 11.37
CA LEU A 13 1.43 12.84 10.79
C LEU A 13 0.03 12.19 10.70
N SER A 14 -0.87 12.49 11.65
CA SER A 14 -2.24 11.98 11.66
C SER A 14 -3.00 12.27 10.35
N GLU A 15 -2.71 13.38 9.69
CA GLU A 15 -3.36 13.76 8.43
C GLU A 15 -2.79 13.02 7.21
N TRP A 16 -1.68 12.30 7.39
CA TRP A 16 -0.98 11.55 6.34
C TRP A 16 -1.08 10.02 6.51
N GLN A 17 -1.71 9.52 7.59
CA GLN A 17 -1.79 8.08 7.88
C GLN A 17 -2.48 7.28 6.77
N GLY A 18 -3.44 7.89 6.06
CA GLY A 18 -4.12 7.28 4.92
C GLY A 18 -3.35 7.32 3.59
N LEU A 19 -2.23 8.05 3.50
CA LEU A 19 -1.52 8.27 2.25
C LEU A 19 -1.07 6.96 1.55
N PRO A 20 -0.61 5.90 2.24
CA PRO A 20 -0.27 4.64 1.58
C PRO A 20 -1.42 4.03 0.79
N LEU A 21 -2.66 4.17 1.26
CA LEU A 21 -3.86 3.67 0.56
C LEU A 21 -4.12 4.47 -0.72
N CYS A 22 -3.94 5.80 -0.64
CA CYS A 22 -4.06 6.72 -1.78
C CYS A 22 -3.02 6.41 -2.87
N VAL A 23 -1.76 6.26 -2.45
CA VAL A 23 -0.65 5.93 -3.34
C VAL A 23 -0.84 4.54 -3.95
N GLY A 24 -1.28 3.56 -3.15
CA GLY A 24 -1.57 2.21 -3.65
C GLY A 24 -2.60 2.21 -4.77
N GLY A 25 -3.71 2.93 -4.61
CA GLY A 25 -4.73 3.07 -5.66
C GLY A 25 -4.19 3.72 -6.94
N ALA A 26 -3.46 4.82 -6.80
CA ALA A 26 -2.89 5.55 -7.94
C ALA A 26 -1.82 4.73 -8.69
N VAL A 27 -0.95 4.02 -7.96
CA VAL A 27 0.06 3.13 -8.55
C VAL A 27 -0.61 1.97 -9.25
N ALA A 28 -1.66 1.37 -8.68
CA ALA A 28 -2.42 0.32 -9.35
C ALA A 28 -3.02 0.82 -10.68
N ASP A 29 -3.63 2.01 -10.70
CA ASP A 29 -4.16 2.62 -11.92
C ASP A 29 -3.08 2.85 -12.98
N ALA A 30 -1.90 3.32 -12.56
CA ALA A 30 -0.78 3.55 -13.47
C ALA A 30 -0.27 2.25 -14.09
N LEU A 31 -0.14 1.19 -13.30
CA LEU A 31 0.31 -0.11 -13.79
C LEU A 31 -0.74 -0.75 -14.71
N GLN A 32 -2.04 -0.62 -14.42
CA GLN A 32 -3.10 -1.13 -15.29
C GLN A 32 -3.14 -0.44 -16.67
N ARG A 33 -2.60 0.78 -16.80
CA ARG A 33 -2.40 1.44 -18.10
C ARG A 33 -1.25 0.81 -18.91
N LEU A 34 -0.32 0.12 -18.28
CA LEU A 34 0.80 -0.55 -18.94
C LEU A 34 0.44 -1.96 -19.43
N GLY A 35 -0.66 -2.53 -18.94
CA GLY A 35 -1.15 -3.82 -19.41
C GLY A 35 -2.26 -4.42 -18.53
N PRO A 36 -2.86 -5.54 -18.97
CA PRO A 36 -3.92 -6.22 -18.23
C PRO A 36 -3.36 -6.90 -16.98
N LEU A 37 -3.51 -6.25 -15.83
CA LEU A 37 -3.03 -6.72 -14.53
C LEU A 37 -4.22 -6.79 -13.55
N ASP A 38 -4.43 -7.96 -12.94
CA ASP A 38 -5.39 -8.14 -11.83
C ASP A 38 -4.75 -7.64 -10.53
N LEU A 39 -4.65 -6.31 -10.41
CA LEU A 39 -4.06 -5.68 -9.24
C LEU A 39 -5.06 -5.61 -8.10
N ARG A 40 -4.56 -5.87 -6.89
CA ARG A 40 -5.30 -5.72 -5.63
C ARG A 40 -4.47 -4.98 -4.60
N LEU A 41 -5.13 -4.37 -3.63
CA LEU A 41 -4.50 -3.71 -2.50
C LEU A 41 -4.82 -4.49 -1.24
N LYS A 42 -3.77 -4.98 -0.60
CA LYS A 42 -3.87 -5.59 0.72
C LYS A 42 -3.45 -4.54 1.74
N TRP A 43 -4.40 -4.16 2.59
CA TRP A 43 -4.14 -3.25 3.70
C TRP A 43 -3.01 -3.82 4.60
N PRO A 44 -2.10 -2.97 5.13
CA PRO A 44 -2.09 -1.52 4.97
C PRO A 44 -1.33 -1.00 3.74
N ASN A 45 -0.50 -1.81 3.10
CA ASN A 45 0.58 -1.30 2.25
C ASN A 45 0.99 -2.18 1.07
N ASP A 46 0.33 -3.32 0.85
CA ASP A 46 0.77 -4.29 -0.14
C ASP A 46 0.01 -4.14 -1.45
N LEU A 47 0.76 -4.09 -2.55
CA LEU A 47 0.22 -4.22 -3.90
C LEU A 47 0.36 -5.69 -4.32
N LEU A 48 -0.75 -6.30 -4.70
CA LEU A 48 -0.82 -7.69 -5.14
C LEU A 48 -1.11 -7.77 -6.64
N LEU A 49 -0.67 -8.87 -7.25
CA LEU A 49 -1.09 -9.36 -8.55
C LEU A 49 -1.81 -10.69 -8.32
N GLY A 50 -3.13 -10.71 -8.44
CA GLY A 50 -3.96 -11.76 -7.85
C GLY A 50 -3.79 -11.80 -6.33
N ASP A 51 -3.38 -12.95 -5.79
CA ASP A 51 -3.07 -13.14 -4.36
C ASP A 51 -1.57 -13.05 -4.03
N ALA A 52 -0.70 -12.81 -5.03
CA ALA A 52 0.75 -12.77 -4.85
C ALA A 52 1.28 -11.34 -4.74
N LYS A 53 2.26 -11.12 -3.84
CA LYS A 53 2.82 -9.78 -3.59
C LYS A 53 3.64 -9.29 -4.78
N LEU A 54 3.20 -8.20 -5.39
CA LEU A 54 3.90 -7.50 -6.46
C LEU A 54 4.84 -6.42 -5.92
N GLY A 55 4.49 -5.82 -4.79
CA GLY A 55 5.23 -4.68 -4.26
C GLY A 55 4.64 -4.16 -2.95
N GLY A 56 5.17 -3.03 -2.48
CA GLY A 56 4.72 -2.39 -1.26
C GLY A 56 4.95 -0.88 -1.27
N ILE A 57 4.13 -0.18 -0.48
CA ILE A 57 4.18 1.27 -0.27
C ILE A 57 4.37 1.55 1.22
N LEU A 58 5.52 2.09 1.61
CA LEU A 58 5.81 2.42 3.01
C LEU A 58 5.83 3.93 3.20
N LEU A 59 5.11 4.42 4.22
CA LEU A 59 5.24 5.79 4.69
C LEU A 59 6.04 5.80 5.99
N GLU A 60 7.19 6.45 5.94
CA GLU A 60 7.96 6.79 7.13
C GLU A 60 7.88 8.29 7.39
N SER A 61 8.05 8.68 8.64
CA SER A 61 8.15 10.08 9.02
C SER A 61 9.38 10.33 9.88
N ARG A 62 9.94 11.53 9.76
CA ARG A 62 11.04 12.03 10.58
C ARG A 62 10.70 13.45 11.01
N LEU A 63 10.84 13.71 12.31
CA LEU A 63 10.82 15.07 12.82
C LEU A 63 12.18 15.72 12.56
N PRO A 64 12.23 17.02 12.21
CA PRO A 64 13.47 17.77 12.16
C PRO A 64 14.23 17.66 13.49
N PRO A 65 15.57 17.64 13.48
CA PRO A 65 16.35 17.67 14.72
C PRO A 65 15.95 18.85 15.60
N ALA A 66 15.90 18.66 16.91
CA ALA A 66 15.50 19.70 17.86
C ALA A 66 16.36 20.98 17.80
N ALA A 67 17.58 20.89 17.26
CA ALA A 67 18.48 22.02 17.04
C ALA A 67 18.26 22.76 15.71
N SER A 68 17.38 22.26 14.84
CA SER A 68 17.06 22.89 13.56
C SER A 68 16.03 24.01 13.75
N ARG A 69 16.08 25.04 12.91
CA ARG A 69 15.01 26.04 12.79
C ARG A 69 13.87 25.58 11.87
N GLU A 70 13.96 24.36 11.34
CA GLU A 70 12.96 23.80 10.45
C GLU A 70 11.75 23.36 11.27
N THR A 71 10.58 23.86 10.90
CA THR A 71 9.30 23.40 11.44
C THR A 71 8.65 22.47 10.41
N GLY A 72 8.03 21.39 10.88
CA GLY A 72 7.28 20.47 10.03
C GLY A 72 7.67 19.01 10.20
N LEU A 73 7.21 18.19 9.27
CA LEU A 73 7.37 16.75 9.21
C LEU A 73 8.01 16.39 7.86
N LEU A 74 9.10 15.63 7.88
CA LEU A 74 9.62 15.00 6.68
C LEU A 74 8.96 13.64 6.51
N LEU A 75 8.24 13.46 5.40
CA LEU A 75 7.64 12.19 5.00
C LEU A 75 8.52 11.53 3.95
N VAL A 76 8.75 10.23 4.08
CA VAL A 76 9.42 9.42 3.06
C VAL A 76 8.45 8.33 2.62
N ILE A 77 8.06 8.39 1.35
CA ILE A 77 7.18 7.41 0.72
C ILE A 77 8.06 6.48 -0.09
N GLY A 78 8.28 5.26 0.40
CA GLY A 78 9.02 4.23 -0.29
C GLY A 78 8.11 3.38 -1.16
N ILE A 79 8.38 3.30 -2.45
CA ILE A 79 7.66 2.43 -3.39
C ILE A 79 8.59 1.35 -3.92
N GLY A 80 8.23 0.09 -3.66
CA GLY A 80 8.89 -1.08 -4.22
C GLY A 80 7.95 -1.84 -5.15
N ILE A 81 8.36 -2.06 -6.40
CA ILE A 81 7.62 -2.87 -7.38
C ILE A 81 8.54 -3.92 -7.99
N ASN A 82 8.15 -5.19 -7.92
CA ASN A 82 8.82 -6.29 -8.58
C ASN A 82 8.58 -6.19 -10.09
N ARG A 83 9.55 -5.66 -10.82
CA ARG A 83 9.48 -5.63 -12.30
C ARG A 83 9.76 -7.03 -12.85
N GLU A 84 10.80 -7.68 -12.33
CA GLU A 84 11.27 -9.00 -12.74
C GLU A 84 12.10 -9.54 -11.57
N LEU A 85 11.73 -10.69 -11.04
CA LEU A 85 12.43 -11.34 -9.94
C LEU A 85 13.48 -12.32 -10.48
N PRO A 86 14.59 -12.52 -9.74
CA PRO A 86 15.51 -13.61 -10.05
C PRO A 86 14.80 -14.97 -9.99
N ALA A 87 15.18 -15.90 -10.86
CA ALA A 87 14.58 -17.24 -10.96
C ALA A 87 14.67 -18.09 -9.66
N ALA A 88 15.54 -17.72 -8.71
CA ALA A 88 15.77 -18.43 -7.45
C ALA A 88 15.12 -17.76 -6.22
N THR A 89 14.16 -16.85 -6.41
CA THR A 89 13.45 -16.22 -5.29
C THR A 89 12.47 -17.21 -4.65
N SER A 90 12.94 -18.01 -3.69
CA SER A 90 12.10 -18.75 -2.76
C SER A 90 11.77 -17.86 -1.57
N LEU A 91 10.50 -17.50 -1.41
CA LEU A 91 10.02 -16.70 -0.29
C LEU A 91 8.90 -17.44 0.42
N ASP A 92 8.76 -17.18 1.72
CA ASP A 92 7.74 -17.81 2.58
C ASP A 92 6.31 -17.38 2.23
N GLN A 93 6.16 -16.42 1.31
CA GLN A 93 4.88 -15.92 0.83
C GLN A 93 4.87 -15.89 -0.71
N PRO A 94 3.67 -16.04 -1.33
CA PRO A 94 3.53 -15.87 -2.78
C PRO A 94 3.99 -14.48 -3.23
N VAL A 95 4.92 -14.44 -4.17
CA VAL A 95 5.41 -13.21 -4.82
C VAL A 95 5.19 -13.26 -6.31
N ALA A 96 4.95 -12.09 -6.90
CA ALA A 96 4.78 -11.89 -8.32
C ALA A 96 5.69 -10.76 -8.81
N ASP A 97 5.89 -10.72 -10.12
CA ASP A 97 6.52 -9.62 -10.82
C ASP A 97 5.77 -9.29 -12.11
N LEU A 98 6.04 -8.11 -12.67
CA LEU A 98 5.41 -7.67 -13.92
C LEU A 98 5.81 -8.54 -15.12
N ALA A 99 7.05 -9.01 -15.16
CA ALA A 99 7.58 -9.80 -16.27
C ALA A 99 6.88 -11.14 -16.45
N GLY A 100 6.48 -11.79 -15.36
CA GLY A 100 5.76 -13.05 -15.38
C GLY A 100 4.38 -12.98 -16.05
N VAL A 101 3.75 -11.79 -16.09
CA VAL A 101 2.43 -11.59 -16.72
C VAL A 101 2.53 -10.86 -18.05
N LEU A 102 3.42 -9.87 -18.16
CA LEU A 102 3.53 -9.04 -19.35
C LEU A 102 4.48 -9.61 -20.42
N GLY A 103 5.43 -10.48 -20.03
CA GLY A 103 6.41 -11.07 -20.94
C GLY A 103 7.21 -10.01 -21.68
N GLU A 104 7.26 -10.10 -23.01
CA GLU A 104 7.96 -9.11 -23.85
C GLU A 104 7.37 -7.69 -23.77
N ARG A 105 6.12 -7.54 -23.28
CA ARG A 105 5.49 -6.23 -23.07
C ARG A 105 5.86 -5.57 -21.74
N THR A 106 6.76 -6.19 -20.97
CA THR A 106 7.21 -5.63 -19.70
C THR A 106 7.83 -4.25 -19.91
N PRO A 107 7.39 -3.22 -19.17
CA PRO A 107 7.94 -1.88 -19.32
C PRO A 107 9.44 -1.87 -18.99
N SER A 108 10.19 -1.03 -19.70
CA SER A 108 11.54 -0.68 -19.28
C SER A 108 11.51 -0.03 -17.88
N LEU A 109 12.64 -0.05 -17.17
CA LEU A 109 12.73 0.58 -15.86
C LEU A 109 12.37 2.07 -15.91
N ALA A 110 12.73 2.77 -16.99
CA ALA A 110 12.40 4.18 -17.19
C ALA A 110 10.90 4.41 -17.37
N GLN A 111 10.23 3.61 -18.20
CA GLN A 111 8.77 3.68 -18.37
C GLN A 111 8.03 3.39 -17.06
N LEU A 112 8.47 2.37 -16.33
CA LEU A 112 7.90 2.02 -15.04
C LEU A 112 8.11 3.13 -14.00
N ALA A 113 9.32 3.69 -13.91
CA ALA A 113 9.63 4.79 -12.99
C ALA A 113 8.83 6.05 -13.31
N ALA A 114 8.67 6.40 -14.60
CA ALA A 114 7.86 7.54 -15.01
C ALA A 114 6.38 7.36 -14.62
N ALA A 115 5.78 6.21 -14.96
CA ALA A 115 4.37 5.94 -14.65
C ALA A 115 4.09 5.90 -13.14
N VAL A 116 4.96 5.27 -12.36
CA VAL A 116 4.82 5.20 -10.90
C VAL A 116 5.12 6.57 -10.26
N GLY A 117 6.14 7.29 -10.73
CA GLY A 117 6.51 8.61 -10.24
C GLY A 117 5.39 9.64 -10.38
N GLU A 118 4.82 9.74 -11.58
CA GLU A 118 3.68 10.62 -11.87
C GLU A 118 2.49 10.30 -10.96
N ALA A 119 2.12 9.01 -10.86
CA ALA A 119 1.00 8.58 -10.03
C ALA A 119 1.20 8.85 -8.53
N VAL A 120 2.44 8.70 -8.02
CA VAL A 120 2.77 8.99 -6.61
C VAL A 120 2.66 10.49 -6.35
N LEU A 121 3.21 11.34 -7.23
CA LEU A 121 3.14 12.79 -7.08
C LEU A 121 1.68 13.28 -7.09
N GLU A 122 0.88 12.84 -8.06
CA GLU A 122 -0.54 13.16 -8.13
C GLU A 122 -1.32 12.68 -6.89
N ALA A 123 -1.00 11.49 -6.37
CA ALA A 123 -1.64 10.96 -5.17
C ALA A 123 -1.31 11.78 -3.93
N VAL A 124 -0.05 12.27 -3.80
CA VAL A 124 0.37 13.14 -2.71
C VAL A 124 -0.36 14.48 -2.79
N ASP A 125 -0.39 15.11 -3.95
CA ASP A 125 -1.07 16.40 -4.14
C ASP A 125 -2.57 16.30 -3.88
N ARG A 126 -3.21 15.26 -4.42
CA ARG A 126 -4.64 15.00 -4.18
C ARG A 126 -4.92 14.71 -2.70
N HIS A 127 -4.10 13.91 -2.03
CA HIS A 127 -4.26 13.66 -0.59
C HIS A 127 -4.06 14.94 0.24
N ALA A 128 -3.13 15.81 -0.15
CA ALA A 128 -2.94 17.09 0.51
C ALA A 128 -4.17 18.00 0.38
N LEU A 129 -4.87 17.97 -0.76
CA LEU A 129 -6.04 18.81 -1.01
C LEU A 129 -7.34 18.22 -0.46
N GLU A 130 -7.55 16.93 -0.65
CA GLU A 130 -8.87 16.26 -0.46
C GLU A 130 -8.87 15.24 0.68
N GLY A 131 -7.68 14.88 1.19
CA GLY A 131 -7.52 13.84 2.20
C GLY A 131 -7.80 12.43 1.67
N LEU A 132 -7.89 11.47 2.61
CA LEU A 132 -8.09 10.05 2.30
C LEU A 132 -9.45 9.77 1.63
N ALA A 133 -10.48 10.57 1.96
CA ALA A 133 -11.85 10.33 1.50
C ALA A 133 -11.96 10.20 -0.03
N ALA A 134 -11.17 10.98 -0.78
CA ALA A 134 -11.13 10.94 -2.24
C ALA A 134 -10.59 9.61 -2.80
N ALA A 135 -9.72 8.91 -2.07
CA ALA A 135 -9.11 7.67 -2.53
C ALA A 135 -9.85 6.40 -2.07
N LEU A 136 -10.67 6.49 -1.02
CA LEU A 136 -11.37 5.33 -0.46
C LEU A 136 -12.22 4.55 -1.46
N PRO A 137 -13.02 5.19 -2.35
CA PRO A 137 -13.80 4.45 -3.34
C PRO A 137 -12.91 3.61 -4.26
N ARG A 138 -11.75 4.14 -4.65
CA ARG A 138 -10.80 3.41 -5.51
C ARG A 138 -10.13 2.28 -4.75
N PHE A 139 -9.71 2.51 -3.51
CA PHE A 139 -9.16 1.46 -2.65
C PHE A 139 -10.16 0.31 -2.49
N GLN A 140 -11.43 0.61 -2.19
CA GLN A 140 -12.48 -0.40 -1.99
C GLN A 140 -12.73 -1.29 -3.22
N GLN A 141 -12.51 -0.79 -4.44
CA GLN A 141 -12.59 -1.59 -5.67
C GLN A 141 -11.43 -2.59 -5.80
N LEU A 142 -10.29 -2.27 -5.21
CA LEU A 142 -9.06 -3.06 -5.26
C LEU A 142 -8.84 -3.89 -3.99
N ASP A 143 -9.66 -3.71 -2.96
CA ASP A 143 -9.48 -4.30 -1.63
C ASP A 143 -9.38 -5.83 -1.70
N ALA A 144 -8.18 -6.35 -1.37
CA ALA A 144 -7.87 -7.77 -1.38
C ALA A 144 -8.44 -8.53 -0.18
N LEU A 145 -8.82 -7.83 0.88
CA LEU A 145 -9.18 -8.41 2.17
C LEU A 145 -10.68 -8.40 2.43
N ARG A 146 -11.43 -7.42 1.91
CA ARG A 146 -12.86 -7.26 2.19
C ARG A 146 -13.65 -8.57 2.04
N GLY A 147 -14.35 -8.95 3.10
CA GLY A 147 -15.18 -10.15 3.18
C GLY A 147 -14.41 -11.46 3.40
N ARG A 148 -13.06 -11.45 3.42
CA ARG A 148 -12.25 -12.66 3.62
C ARG A 148 -12.02 -12.94 5.10
N ALA A 149 -11.91 -14.22 5.41
CA ALA A 149 -11.36 -14.68 6.68
C ALA A 149 -9.86 -14.36 6.72
N ILE A 150 -9.44 -13.65 7.76
CA ILE A 150 -8.07 -13.20 7.96
C ILE A 150 -7.52 -13.68 9.29
N ARG A 151 -6.20 -13.72 9.38
CA ARG A 151 -5.44 -13.82 10.61
C ARG A 151 -4.74 -12.49 10.85
N ILE A 152 -4.96 -11.93 12.03
CA ILE A 152 -4.37 -10.70 12.52
C ILE A 152 -3.21 -11.10 13.42
N HIS A 153 -2.03 -10.58 13.14
CA HIS A 153 -0.83 -10.79 13.94
C HIS A 153 -0.59 -9.53 14.77
N ASP A 154 -0.61 -9.67 16.09
CA ASP A 154 -0.34 -8.55 16.99
C ASP A 154 1.18 -8.30 17.11
N ALA A 155 1.54 -7.14 17.67
CA ALA A 155 2.94 -6.77 17.86
C ALA A 155 3.69 -7.61 18.92
N ASN A 156 2.96 -8.38 19.73
CA ASN A 156 3.47 -9.22 20.81
C ASN A 156 3.57 -10.71 20.40
N GLY A 157 3.30 -11.05 19.14
CA GLY A 157 3.34 -12.42 18.61
C GLY A 157 2.06 -13.23 18.79
N GLY A 158 0.99 -12.64 19.31
CA GLY A 158 -0.35 -13.23 19.35
C GLY A 158 -1.04 -13.21 17.98
N GLN A 159 -1.98 -14.14 17.79
CA GLN A 159 -2.74 -14.29 16.56
C GLN A 159 -4.23 -14.36 16.86
N HIS A 160 -5.00 -13.57 16.11
CA HIS A 160 -6.46 -13.54 16.20
C HIS A 160 -7.07 -13.80 14.84
N ASP A 161 -8.09 -14.64 14.79
CA ASP A 161 -8.84 -14.89 13.57
C ASP A 161 -10.03 -13.92 13.49
N GLY A 162 -10.34 -13.46 12.28
CA GLY A 162 -11.47 -12.57 12.06
C GLY A 162 -11.90 -12.50 10.60
N VAL A 163 -12.82 -11.59 10.31
CA VAL A 163 -13.26 -11.27 8.94
C VAL A 163 -12.99 -9.80 8.67
N ALA A 164 -12.29 -9.49 7.59
CA ALA A 164 -12.08 -8.12 7.16
C ALA A 164 -13.39 -7.53 6.58
N LEU A 165 -13.78 -6.35 7.06
CA LEU A 165 -15.00 -5.65 6.67
C LEU A 165 -14.73 -4.50 5.69
N GLY A 166 -13.46 -4.26 5.35
CA GLY A 166 -12.97 -3.15 4.56
C GLY A 166 -12.28 -2.09 5.42
N VAL A 167 -12.04 -0.92 4.84
CA VAL A 167 -11.33 0.19 5.49
C VAL A 167 -12.31 1.29 5.93
N ALA A 168 -12.09 1.86 7.12
CA ALA A 168 -12.85 3.00 7.65
C ALA A 168 -12.39 4.34 7.05
N ASP A 169 -13.11 5.42 7.38
CA ASP A 169 -12.85 6.76 6.83
C ASP A 169 -11.50 7.35 7.25
N ASP A 170 -10.92 6.85 8.35
CA ASP A 170 -9.59 7.21 8.86
C ASP A 170 -8.45 6.34 8.32
N GLY A 171 -8.77 5.33 7.50
CA GLY A 171 -7.79 4.40 6.93
C GLY A 171 -7.53 3.15 7.77
N SER A 172 -8.18 3.00 8.93
CA SER A 172 -8.08 1.79 9.75
C SER A 172 -8.78 0.60 9.10
N LEU A 173 -8.23 -0.61 9.28
CA LEU A 173 -8.89 -1.84 8.86
C LEU A 173 -10.02 -2.18 9.84
N ARG A 174 -11.24 -2.30 9.32
CA ARG A 174 -12.37 -2.80 10.08
C ARG A 174 -12.37 -4.33 10.04
N VAL A 175 -12.43 -4.94 11.22
CA VAL A 175 -12.41 -6.40 11.37
C VAL A 175 -13.52 -6.85 12.30
N ARG A 176 -14.08 -8.04 12.05
CA ARG A 176 -14.96 -8.73 13.00
C ARG A 176 -14.21 -9.88 13.65
N VAL A 177 -14.02 -9.82 14.96
CA VAL A 177 -13.39 -10.85 15.79
C VAL A 177 -14.39 -11.27 16.84
N ASP A 178 -14.69 -12.57 16.93
CA ASP A 178 -15.67 -13.13 17.88
C ASP A 178 -17.05 -12.42 17.87
N GLY A 179 -17.48 -11.98 16.68
CA GLY A 179 -18.75 -11.27 16.49
C GLY A 179 -18.70 -9.77 16.79
N VAL A 180 -17.60 -9.25 17.33
CA VAL A 180 -17.42 -7.84 17.66
C VAL A 180 -16.62 -7.13 16.57
N GLU A 181 -17.10 -5.96 16.13
CA GLU A 181 -16.36 -5.11 15.20
C GLU A 181 -15.28 -4.31 15.92
N GLN A 182 -14.08 -4.29 15.35
CA GLN A 182 -12.91 -3.57 15.85
C GLN A 182 -12.22 -2.83 14.68
N GLN A 183 -11.45 -1.80 15.01
CA GLN A 183 -10.63 -1.07 14.05
C GLN A 183 -9.16 -1.24 14.37
N LEU A 184 -8.35 -1.55 13.36
CA LEU A 184 -6.91 -1.71 13.46
C LEU A 184 -6.23 -0.53 12.75
N LEU A 185 -5.48 0.27 13.51
CA LEU A 185 -4.68 1.38 12.95
C LEU A 185 -3.40 0.87 12.27
N SER A 186 -2.85 -0.23 12.78
CA SER A 186 -1.70 -0.93 12.22
C SER A 186 -1.71 -2.38 12.71
N ALA A 187 -1.50 -3.32 11.80
CA ALA A 187 -1.34 -4.73 12.08
C ALA A 187 -0.70 -5.42 10.86
N ASP A 188 -0.05 -6.56 11.09
CA ASP A 188 0.18 -7.50 10.00
C ASP A 188 -1.03 -8.43 9.87
N VAL A 189 -1.49 -8.64 8.65
CA VAL A 189 -2.69 -9.43 8.35
C VAL A 189 -2.41 -10.39 7.21
N SER A 190 -2.89 -11.63 7.32
CA SER A 190 -2.81 -12.61 6.24
C SER A 190 -4.18 -13.24 5.97
N VAL A 191 -4.41 -13.65 4.73
CA VAL A 191 -5.62 -14.41 4.39
C VAL A 191 -5.49 -15.82 4.95
N ARG A 192 -6.56 -16.35 5.54
CA ARG A 192 -6.60 -17.75 5.96
C ARG A 192 -6.76 -18.66 4.74
N VAL A 193 -5.80 -19.56 4.56
CA VAL A 193 -5.93 -20.69 3.65
C VAL A 193 -6.74 -21.75 4.39
N ASN A 194 -7.88 -22.14 3.83
CA ASN A 194 -8.71 -23.24 4.37
C ASN A 194 -8.05 -24.59 4.13
#